data_AF-A0A0A2GI46-F1
#
_entry.id   AF-A0A0A2GI46-F1
#
_cell.length_a   1.000
_cell.length_b   1.000
_cell.length_c   1.000
_cell.angle_alpha   90.00
_cell.angle_beta   90.00
_cell.angle_gamma   90.00
#
_symmetry.space_group_name_H-M   'P 1'
#
loop_
_entity.id
_entity.type
_entity.pdbx_description
1 polymer ?
#
loop_
_entity_poly.entity_id
_entity_poly.type
_entity_poly.pdbx_seq_one_letter_code
_entity_poly.pdbx_strand_id
1 'polypeptide(L)'
;MYKDYKGLYASLRWCTLIIGLLFAADGIQAQNNNFTESPYTRFGLGRLGERTTISGHSMGGLGVGLRQGTYVNAVNPASYSAVDSMTFIFDFGASTGITWYAENGKKDNRKMGNIEYFAMLFPISKSIAMSAGVLPYSASGYQFGSVDQVEGGSVQYTRKYLGTGNLNDLYVGIGATPFKNFSIGANASFLFGRFTHSRQVIFSTEAPYNPVHLSTLYLKAAKFDFGVQYHLPLKADRSLVIGAVYSPRVKMHSELTQIKNQVQNGVVVESETQEYIKGTDYYTLPHTLGIGFSYEKKDKLLLGADVQYSKWKGEKFYKSDCKFQDRIRVSLGGEIIPDINAVGMWPKVRYRFGVHGENSYLKVPTKGGVYQGYHIVGAVFGIGIPLNDRRSFVNVSLEYDRLIPKEGMIKENALKLTFGLTFNESWFKKLKLN
;
A
#
# COMPACT_ATOMS: atom_id res chain seq x y z
N MET A 1 -39.36 31.26 7.17
CA MET A 1 -37.90 31.43 7.20
C MET A 1 -37.31 30.48 8.24
N TYR A 2 -37.25 29.18 7.94
CA TYR A 2 -36.49 28.19 8.72
C TYR A 2 -36.16 27.06 7.74
N LYS A 3 -34.93 27.08 7.20
CA LYS A 3 -34.42 26.01 6.33
C LYS A 3 -33.89 24.90 7.24
N ASP A 4 -34.41 23.69 7.06
CA ASP A 4 -34.00 22.48 7.74
C ASP A 4 -32.52 22.16 7.47
N TYR A 5 -31.68 22.31 8.50
CA TYR A 5 -30.25 21.97 8.49
C TYR A 5 -29.96 20.48 8.73
N LYS A 6 -30.97 19.59 8.69
CA LYS A 6 -30.81 18.17 9.07
C LYS A 6 -29.82 17.38 8.20
N GLY A 7 -29.63 17.75 6.93
CA GLY A 7 -28.60 17.16 6.08
C GLY A 7 -27.17 17.50 6.52
N LEU A 8 -26.96 18.71 7.04
CA LEU A 8 -25.67 19.17 7.54
C LEU A 8 -25.27 18.41 8.81
N TYR A 9 -26.23 18.13 9.70
CA TYR A 9 -26.02 17.36 10.92
C TYR A 9 -25.63 15.90 10.66
N ALA A 10 -26.14 15.27 9.60
CA ALA A 10 -25.71 13.94 9.19
C ALA A 10 -24.25 13.95 8.69
N SER A 11 -23.88 14.91 7.83
CA SER A 11 -22.49 15.06 7.37
C SER A 11 -21.51 15.40 8.51
N LEU A 12 -21.92 16.23 9.47
CA LEU A 12 -21.13 16.58 10.66
C LEU A 12 -20.89 15.37 11.56
N ARG A 13 -21.86 14.45 11.68
CA ARG A 13 -21.71 13.18 12.43
C ARG A 13 -20.71 12.23 11.79
N TRP A 14 -20.68 12.13 10.46
CA TRP A 14 -19.66 11.35 9.76
C TRP A 14 -18.28 12.00 9.85
N CYS A 15 -18.17 13.33 9.76
CA CYS A 15 -16.92 14.04 9.99
C CYS A 15 -16.42 13.88 11.44
N THR A 16 -17.29 13.93 12.45
CA THR A 16 -16.90 13.68 13.86
C THR A 16 -16.54 12.21 14.11
N LEU A 17 -17.15 11.26 13.42
CA LEU A 17 -16.76 9.85 13.49
C LEU A 17 -15.43 9.58 12.79
N ILE A 18 -15.15 10.24 11.67
CA ILE A 18 -13.85 10.22 10.97
C ILE A 18 -12.76 10.87 11.82
N ILE A 19 -13.04 12.04 12.40
CA ILE A 19 -12.13 12.73 13.33
C ILE A 19 -11.92 11.86 14.59
N GLY A 20 -12.97 11.23 15.11
CA GLY A 20 -12.91 10.28 16.22
C GLY A 20 -12.11 9.01 15.90
N LEU A 21 -12.20 8.47 14.68
CA LEU A 21 -11.37 7.35 14.22
C LEU A 21 -9.92 7.76 13.99
N LEU A 22 -9.68 8.98 13.49
CA LEU A 22 -8.35 9.56 13.34
C LEU A 22 -7.68 9.81 14.70
N PHE A 23 -8.42 10.25 15.71
CA PHE A 23 -7.90 10.40 17.09
C PHE A 23 -7.85 9.08 17.87
N ALA A 24 -8.72 8.11 17.59
CA ALA A 24 -8.63 6.77 18.17
C ALA A 24 -7.40 5.99 17.65
N ALA A 25 -6.88 6.34 16.46
CA ALA A 25 -5.62 5.81 15.95
C ALA A 25 -4.40 6.22 16.81
N ASP A 26 -4.46 7.36 17.52
CA ASP A 26 -3.42 7.78 18.45
C ASP A 26 -3.42 6.97 19.76
N GLY A 27 -4.54 6.30 20.08
CA GLY A 27 -4.72 5.49 21.30
C GLY A 27 -4.19 4.05 21.21
N ILE A 28 -3.71 3.60 20.05
CA ILE A 28 -3.11 2.26 19.86
C ILE A 28 -1.61 2.34 20.12
N GLN A 29 -1.23 2.60 21.37
CA GLN A 29 0.13 2.53 21.88
C GLN A 29 0.20 1.36 22.89
N ALA A 30 0.33 0.11 22.41
CA ALA A 30 0.85 -1.04 23.17
C ALA A 30 0.70 -2.36 22.39
N GLN A 31 1.54 -2.58 21.38
CA GLN A 31 2.01 -3.88 20.88
C GLN A 31 2.94 -3.61 19.70
N ASN A 32 4.00 -4.40 19.51
CA ASN A 32 4.94 -4.28 18.39
C ASN A 32 4.21 -4.46 17.04
N ASN A 33 3.61 -3.38 16.53
CA ASN A 33 2.85 -3.36 15.29
C ASN A 33 3.82 -3.17 14.11
N ASN A 34 4.43 -4.26 13.68
CA ASN A 34 5.23 -4.26 12.46
C ASN A 34 4.28 -4.45 11.27
N PHE A 35 3.94 -3.33 10.61
CA PHE A 35 3.10 -3.23 9.39
C PHE A 35 3.67 -4.02 8.20
N THR A 36 4.95 -4.36 8.23
CA THR A 36 5.55 -5.38 7.37
C THR A 36 6.61 -6.05 8.20
N GLU A 37 6.81 -7.35 8.04
CA GLU A 37 7.94 -8.04 8.62
C GLU A 37 8.70 -8.64 7.45
N SER A 38 9.84 -8.06 7.10
CA SER A 38 10.78 -8.66 6.16
C SER A 38 12.15 -7.99 6.34
N PRO A 39 13.23 -8.77 6.55
CA PRO A 39 14.59 -8.24 6.66
C PRO A 39 15.01 -7.36 5.46
N TYR A 40 14.44 -7.60 4.27
CA TYR A 40 14.72 -6.79 3.08
C TYR A 40 14.21 -5.36 3.19
N THR A 41 13.20 -5.11 4.03
CA THR A 41 12.65 -3.76 4.19
C THR A 41 13.54 -2.80 4.96
N ARG A 42 14.66 -3.29 5.53
CA ARG A 42 15.74 -2.45 6.04
C ARG A 42 16.32 -1.50 4.99
N PHE A 43 16.22 -1.87 3.71
CA PHE A 43 16.83 -1.14 2.61
C PHE A 43 15.81 -0.28 1.86
N GLY A 44 16.28 0.79 1.23
CA GLY A 44 15.44 1.70 0.43
C GLY A 44 14.35 2.37 1.27
N LEU A 45 13.10 2.33 0.76
CA LEU A 45 11.90 2.80 1.46
C LEU A 45 11.08 1.65 2.06
N GLY A 46 11.67 0.46 2.18
CA GLY A 46 10.99 -0.76 2.57
C GLY A 46 10.21 -1.42 1.44
N ARG A 47 9.13 -2.13 1.76
CA ARG A 47 8.23 -2.72 0.77
C ARG A 47 7.31 -1.64 0.21
N LEU A 48 7.26 -1.52 -1.11
CA LEU A 48 6.35 -0.59 -1.79
C LEU A 48 4.92 -1.12 -1.70
N GLY A 49 3.99 -0.25 -1.32
CA GLY A 49 2.56 -0.56 -1.24
C GLY A 49 1.91 -0.61 -2.62
N GLU A 50 0.83 -1.37 -2.73
CA GLU A 50 -0.03 -1.38 -3.90
C GLU A 50 -1.12 -0.32 -3.70
N ARG A 51 -1.26 0.63 -4.63
CA ARG A 51 -2.30 1.69 -4.54
C ARG A 51 -3.69 1.20 -4.96
N THR A 52 -3.94 -0.09 -4.81
CA THR A 52 -5.16 -0.77 -5.23
C THR A 52 -6.11 -0.92 -4.05
N THR A 53 -7.39 -0.68 -4.28
CA THR A 53 -8.44 -1.08 -3.34
C THR A 53 -8.60 -2.60 -3.31
N ILE A 54 -9.33 -3.14 -2.33
CA ILE A 54 -9.48 -4.58 -2.14
C ILE A 54 -10.01 -5.28 -3.40
N SER A 55 -10.83 -4.60 -4.20
CA SER A 55 -11.34 -5.13 -5.47
C SER A 55 -10.22 -5.35 -6.50
N GLY A 56 -9.37 -4.34 -6.72
CA GLY A 56 -8.21 -4.45 -7.61
C GLY A 56 -7.15 -5.42 -7.07
N HIS A 57 -6.89 -5.34 -5.77
CA HIS A 57 -5.97 -6.24 -5.06
C HIS A 57 -6.39 -7.70 -5.21
N SER A 58 -7.68 -8.03 -5.01
CA SER A 58 -8.23 -9.38 -5.19
C SER A 58 -8.13 -9.93 -6.62
N MET A 59 -7.78 -9.08 -7.59
CA MET A 59 -7.55 -9.45 -8.99
C MET A 59 -6.05 -9.39 -9.36
N GLY A 60 -5.14 -9.59 -8.41
CA GLY A 60 -3.69 -9.56 -8.64
C GLY A 60 -3.11 -8.13 -8.64
N GLY A 61 -3.83 -7.17 -8.05
CA GLY A 61 -3.43 -5.76 -8.04
C GLY A 61 -3.59 -5.07 -9.38
N LEU A 62 -4.66 -5.41 -10.12
CA LEU A 62 -5.10 -4.66 -11.30
C LEU A 62 -5.66 -3.29 -10.87
N GLY A 63 -5.49 -2.29 -11.73
CA GLY A 63 -5.98 -0.93 -11.52
C GLY A 63 -5.77 0.01 -12.70
N VAL A 64 -4.81 -0.22 -13.59
CA VAL A 64 -4.53 0.68 -14.71
C VAL A 64 -5.65 0.61 -15.76
N GLY A 65 -5.99 -0.60 -16.19
CA GLY A 65 -7.07 -0.86 -17.16
C GLY A 65 -8.47 -0.99 -16.55
N LEU A 66 -8.62 -0.85 -15.22
CA LEU A 66 -9.91 -1.05 -14.54
C LEU A 66 -10.76 0.22 -14.54
N ARG A 67 -12.01 0.09 -15.00
CA ARG A 67 -12.98 1.19 -15.02
C ARG A 67 -14.33 0.72 -14.46
N GLN A 68 -14.48 0.77 -13.14
CA GLN A 68 -15.68 0.34 -12.44
C GLN A 68 -16.27 1.46 -11.59
N GLY A 69 -17.61 1.55 -11.54
CA GLY A 69 -18.35 2.55 -10.76
C GLY A 69 -18.80 2.07 -9.38
N THR A 70 -18.31 0.92 -8.91
CA THR A 70 -18.74 0.25 -7.67
C THR A 70 -17.68 0.24 -6.58
N TYR A 71 -16.45 0.65 -6.89
CA TYR A 71 -15.34 0.78 -5.94
C TYR A 71 -14.40 1.89 -6.38
N VAL A 72 -13.57 2.39 -5.45
CA VAL A 72 -12.57 3.41 -5.77
C VAL A 72 -11.38 2.76 -6.46
N ASN A 73 -10.80 3.41 -7.46
CA ASN A 73 -9.58 2.96 -8.11
C ASN A 73 -8.55 4.10 -8.13
N ALA A 74 -7.72 4.18 -7.08
CA ALA A 74 -6.72 5.23 -6.93
C ALA A 74 -5.49 5.06 -7.85
N VAL A 75 -5.34 3.89 -8.49
CA VAL A 75 -4.24 3.63 -9.43
C VAL A 75 -4.39 4.50 -10.68
N ASN A 76 -5.60 4.59 -11.25
CA ASN A 76 -5.88 5.37 -12.44
C ASN A 76 -7.01 6.39 -12.20
N PRO A 77 -6.71 7.68 -11.95
CA PRO A 77 -7.75 8.67 -11.64
C PRO A 77 -8.75 8.92 -12.78
N ALA A 78 -8.47 8.52 -14.02
CA ALA A 78 -9.44 8.61 -15.11
C ALA A 78 -10.70 7.77 -14.85
N SER A 79 -10.57 6.67 -14.09
CA SER A 79 -11.70 5.77 -13.81
C SER A 79 -12.73 6.38 -12.87
N TYR A 80 -12.42 7.45 -12.13
CA TYR A 80 -13.36 8.09 -11.21
C TYR A 80 -14.65 8.52 -11.89
N SER A 81 -14.55 8.98 -13.15
CA SER A 81 -15.70 9.38 -13.97
C SER A 81 -16.68 8.24 -14.31
N ALA A 82 -16.37 6.99 -13.92
CA ALA A 82 -17.26 5.84 -14.08
C ALA A 82 -18.30 5.70 -12.96
N VAL A 83 -18.17 6.43 -11.86
CA VAL A 83 -19.10 6.37 -10.72
C VAL A 83 -20.50 6.83 -11.11
N ASP A 84 -21.52 6.23 -10.50
CA ASP A 84 -22.90 6.69 -10.67
C ASP A 84 -23.07 8.09 -10.08
N SER A 85 -23.65 9.01 -10.85
CA SER A 85 -23.89 10.40 -10.44
C SER A 85 -24.75 10.60 -9.20
N MET A 86 -25.48 9.57 -8.76
CA MET A 86 -26.40 9.62 -7.63
C MET A 86 -25.84 8.99 -6.35
N THR A 87 -24.67 8.39 -6.40
CA THR A 87 -24.09 7.68 -5.25
C THR A 87 -22.72 8.20 -4.88
N PHE A 88 -22.34 7.96 -3.63
CA PHE A 88 -20.98 8.15 -3.16
C PHE A 88 -20.44 6.83 -2.68
N ILE A 89 -19.13 6.65 -2.79
CA ILE A 89 -18.44 5.43 -2.34
C ILE A 89 -17.53 5.79 -1.19
N PHE A 90 -17.61 5.00 -0.13
CA PHE A 90 -16.65 4.93 0.94
C PHE A 90 -16.04 3.53 0.93
N ASP A 91 -14.71 3.45 0.95
CA ASP A 91 -13.99 2.19 0.82
C ASP A 91 -12.87 2.14 1.87
N PHE A 92 -12.84 1.05 2.63
CA PHE A 92 -11.88 0.81 3.70
C PHE A 92 -11.32 -0.60 3.58
N GLY A 93 -10.02 -0.75 3.82
CA GLY A 93 -9.34 -2.05 3.82
C GLY A 93 -8.37 -2.19 4.99
N ALA A 94 -8.35 -3.38 5.58
CA ALA A 94 -7.37 -3.79 6.58
C ALA A 94 -6.95 -5.25 6.35
N SER A 95 -5.71 -5.60 6.70
CA SER A 95 -5.20 -6.96 6.51
C SER A 95 -4.51 -7.49 7.75
N THR A 96 -4.41 -8.81 7.80
CA THR A 96 -3.54 -9.54 8.70
C THR A 96 -2.87 -10.68 7.96
N GLY A 97 -1.71 -11.13 8.40
CA GLY A 97 -1.01 -12.21 7.74
C GLY A 97 0.05 -12.86 8.58
N ILE A 98 0.65 -13.89 8.00
CA ILE A 98 1.82 -14.58 8.54
C ILE A 98 2.85 -14.75 7.44
N THR A 99 4.10 -14.47 7.76
CA THR A 99 5.24 -14.73 6.86
C THR A 99 6.15 -15.76 7.49
N TRP A 100 6.52 -16.76 6.70
CA TRP A 100 7.52 -17.78 7.02
C TRP A 100 8.83 -17.46 6.32
N TYR A 101 9.91 -17.44 7.10
CA TYR A 101 11.26 -17.19 6.64
C TYR A 101 12.05 -18.49 6.62
N ALA A 102 12.93 -18.64 5.64
CA ALA A 102 13.90 -19.71 5.62
C ALA A 102 15.26 -19.23 5.10
N GLU A 103 16.32 -19.55 5.84
CA GLU A 103 17.71 -19.26 5.46
C GLU A 103 18.61 -20.39 5.97
N ASN A 104 19.39 -21.03 5.08
CA ASN A 104 20.41 -22.03 5.44
C ASN A 104 19.94 -23.10 6.46
N GLY A 105 18.72 -23.61 6.29
CA GLY A 105 18.12 -24.61 7.18
C GLY A 105 17.42 -24.07 8.43
N LYS A 106 17.58 -22.78 8.77
CA LYS A 106 16.84 -22.12 9.85
C LYS A 106 15.49 -21.63 9.35
N LYS A 107 14.47 -21.67 10.22
CA LYS A 107 13.10 -21.23 9.94
C LYS A 107 12.63 -20.29 11.04
N ASP A 108 11.86 -19.27 10.66
CA ASP A 108 11.17 -18.36 11.58
C ASP A 108 9.79 -18.00 11.01
N ASN A 109 8.89 -17.46 11.81
CA ASN A 109 7.64 -16.89 11.34
C ASN A 109 7.27 -15.61 12.09
N ARG A 110 6.56 -14.71 11.41
CA ARG A 110 6.10 -13.44 11.97
C ARG A 110 4.67 -13.17 11.55
N LYS A 111 3.87 -12.66 12.47
CA LYS A 111 2.51 -12.17 12.18
C LYS A 111 2.57 -10.69 11.85
N MET A 112 1.70 -10.25 10.94
CA MET A 112 1.57 -8.85 10.54
C MET A 112 0.11 -8.40 10.55
N GLY A 113 -0.10 -7.10 10.71
CA GLY A 113 -1.41 -6.46 10.63
C GLY A 113 -1.27 -5.05 10.07
N ASN A 114 -2.17 -4.67 9.17
CA ASN A 114 -2.12 -3.41 8.45
C ASN A 114 -3.49 -2.77 8.27
N ILE A 115 -3.51 -1.44 8.26
CA ILE A 115 -4.55 -0.69 7.57
C ILE A 115 -4.05 -0.50 6.13
N GLU A 116 -4.81 -1.01 5.17
CA GLU A 116 -4.42 -1.01 3.76
C GLU A 116 -4.79 0.31 3.09
N TYR A 117 -5.99 0.84 3.35
CA TYR A 117 -6.39 2.15 2.82
C TYR A 117 -7.69 2.64 3.44
N PHE A 118 -7.90 3.94 3.27
CA PHE A 118 -9.18 4.61 3.36
C PHE A 118 -9.38 5.46 2.10
N ALA A 119 -10.52 5.35 1.43
CA ALA A 119 -10.80 6.13 0.23
C ALA A 119 -12.28 6.49 0.10
N MET A 120 -12.54 7.63 -0.51
CA MET A 120 -13.87 8.12 -0.86
C MET A 120 -13.91 8.53 -2.32
N LEU A 121 -15.06 8.37 -2.96
CA LEU A 121 -15.32 8.80 -4.34
C LEU A 121 -16.71 9.44 -4.40
N PHE A 122 -16.76 10.67 -4.92
CA PHE A 122 -17.97 11.47 -5.01
C PHE A 122 -18.14 12.04 -6.42
N PRO A 123 -19.31 11.84 -7.05
CA PRO A 123 -19.63 12.46 -8.32
C PRO A 123 -19.86 13.96 -8.14
N ILE A 124 -19.33 14.76 -9.06
CA ILE A 124 -19.67 16.19 -9.18
C ILE A 124 -20.75 16.36 -10.26
N SER A 125 -20.62 15.63 -11.35
CA SER A 125 -21.56 15.61 -12.47
C SER A 125 -21.59 14.22 -13.12
N LYS A 126 -22.39 14.05 -14.18
CA LYS A 126 -22.43 12.79 -14.95
C LYS A 126 -21.10 12.39 -15.58
N SER A 127 -20.19 13.34 -15.75
CA SER A 127 -18.92 13.13 -16.46
C SER A 127 -17.71 13.50 -15.62
N ILE A 128 -17.89 13.95 -14.39
CA ILE A 128 -16.79 14.40 -13.50
C ILE A 128 -17.03 13.85 -12.10
N ALA A 129 -15.99 13.25 -11.53
CA ALA A 129 -15.99 12.78 -10.15
C ALA A 129 -14.65 13.09 -9.49
N MET A 130 -14.67 13.14 -8.17
CA MET A 130 -13.50 13.39 -7.35
C MET A 130 -13.33 12.29 -6.32
N SER A 131 -12.08 12.02 -5.96
CA SER A 131 -11.74 11.03 -4.96
C SER A 131 -10.77 11.63 -3.95
N ALA A 132 -10.81 11.16 -2.71
CA ALA A 132 -9.82 11.49 -1.71
C ALA A 132 -9.56 10.27 -0.83
N GLY A 133 -8.34 10.10 -0.36
CA GLY A 133 -8.02 8.96 0.49
C GLY A 133 -6.59 8.98 1.02
N VAL A 134 -6.30 7.98 1.85
CA VAL A 134 -4.98 7.73 2.42
C VAL A 134 -4.63 6.27 2.18
N LEU A 135 -3.46 6.03 1.59
CA LEU A 135 -2.90 4.69 1.40
C LEU A 135 -1.41 4.69 1.81
N PRO A 136 -0.86 3.59 2.34
CA PRO A 136 0.57 3.46 2.53
C PRO A 136 1.26 3.38 1.15
N TYR A 137 2.20 4.27 0.89
CA TYR A 137 3.08 4.22 -0.28
C TYR A 137 4.18 3.18 -0.09
N SER A 138 4.75 3.09 1.11
CA SER A 138 5.72 2.06 1.46
C SER A 138 5.78 1.82 2.96
N ALA A 139 6.25 0.64 3.34
CA ALA A 139 6.36 0.22 4.74
C ALA A 139 7.70 -0.48 4.99
N SER A 140 8.37 -0.12 6.08
CA SER A 140 9.53 -0.80 6.63
C SER A 140 9.16 -1.43 7.96
N GLY A 141 9.44 -2.72 8.10
CA GLY A 141 9.38 -3.38 9.38
C GLY A 141 10.21 -4.66 9.37
N TYR A 142 11.12 -4.73 10.33
CA TYR A 142 11.99 -5.87 10.50
C TYR A 142 12.49 -5.95 11.94
N GLN A 143 12.64 -7.17 12.43
CA GLN A 143 13.34 -7.44 13.67
C GLN A 143 14.15 -8.73 13.52
N PHE A 144 15.47 -8.60 13.56
CA PHE A 144 16.38 -9.75 13.52
C PHE A 144 17.62 -9.49 14.37
N GLY A 145 18.32 -10.56 14.71
CA GLY A 145 19.52 -10.49 15.51
C GLY A 145 20.32 -11.77 15.47
N SER A 146 21.53 -11.68 15.99
CA SER A 146 22.45 -12.81 16.15
C SER A 146 23.12 -12.72 17.50
N VAL A 147 23.49 -13.88 18.03
CA VAL A 147 24.40 -13.99 19.17
C VAL A 147 25.76 -14.36 18.60
N ASP A 148 26.77 -13.57 18.94
CA ASP A 148 28.15 -13.73 18.48
C ASP A 148 29.10 -13.67 19.69
N GLN A 149 30.35 -14.05 19.49
CA GLN A 149 31.40 -13.96 20.50
C GLN A 149 32.40 -12.86 20.16
N VAL A 150 32.92 -12.19 21.18
CA VAL A 150 34.02 -11.24 21.02
C VAL A 150 35.25 -12.01 20.54
N GLU A 151 35.90 -11.50 19.50
CA GLU A 151 37.08 -12.13 18.91
C GLU A 151 38.19 -12.27 19.98
N GLY A 152 38.70 -13.50 20.15
CA GLY A 152 39.73 -13.80 21.14
C GLY A 152 39.25 -13.95 22.60
N GLY A 153 37.93 -13.95 22.87
CA GLY A 153 37.37 -14.07 24.23
C GLY A 153 36.18 -15.03 24.34
N SER A 154 35.71 -15.24 25.59
CA SER A 154 34.52 -16.05 25.90
C SER A 154 33.22 -15.23 26.02
N VAL A 155 33.33 -13.90 26.02
CA VAL A 155 32.20 -12.99 26.17
C VAL A 155 31.30 -13.05 24.93
N GLN A 156 30.03 -13.37 25.15
CA GLN A 156 29.01 -13.30 24.13
C GLN A 156 28.39 -11.90 24.05
N TYR A 157 27.97 -11.50 22.86
CA TYR A 157 27.14 -10.33 22.66
C TYR A 157 26.00 -10.62 21.69
N THR A 158 24.87 -9.96 21.92
CA THR A 158 23.71 -10.03 21.03
C THR A 158 23.64 -8.78 20.18
N ARG A 159 23.62 -8.95 18.85
CA ARG A 159 23.29 -7.88 17.91
C ARG A 159 21.79 -7.90 17.64
N LYS A 160 21.13 -6.76 17.81
CA LYS A 160 19.72 -6.60 17.44
C LYS A 160 19.58 -5.48 16.42
N TYR A 161 18.83 -5.77 15.38
CA TYR A 161 18.40 -4.82 14.37
C TYR A 161 16.88 -4.75 14.41
N LEU A 162 16.37 -3.56 14.66
CA LEU A 162 14.95 -3.25 14.65
C LEU A 162 14.74 -2.08 13.69
N GLY A 163 13.70 -2.13 12.88
CA GLY A 163 13.26 -0.95 12.17
C GLY A 163 11.77 -0.96 11.95
N THR A 164 11.17 0.22 12.00
CA THR A 164 9.74 0.44 11.81
C THR A 164 9.52 1.78 11.13
N GLY A 165 8.50 1.87 10.28
CA GLY A 165 8.10 3.13 9.68
C GLY A 165 7.36 2.97 8.38
N ASN A 166 6.52 3.95 8.05
CA ASN A 166 5.72 3.96 6.84
C ASN A 166 5.83 5.33 6.15
N LEU A 167 5.71 5.33 4.83
CA LEU A 167 5.46 6.51 4.01
C LEU A 167 4.01 6.44 3.54
N ASN A 168 3.19 7.41 3.91
CA ASN A 168 1.77 7.47 3.57
C ASN A 168 1.54 8.44 2.40
N ASP A 169 0.54 8.14 1.58
CA ASP A 169 0.05 8.93 0.45
C ASP A 169 -1.36 9.42 0.76
N LEU A 170 -1.48 10.69 1.17
CA LEU A 170 -2.75 11.41 1.25
C LEU A 170 -3.02 12.08 -0.10
N TYR A 171 -4.07 11.67 -0.79
CA TYR A 171 -4.37 12.18 -2.13
C TYR A 171 -5.76 12.82 -2.22
N VAL A 172 -5.87 13.76 -3.14
CA VAL A 172 -7.13 14.25 -3.71
C VAL A 172 -7.02 14.18 -5.23
N GLY A 173 -8.07 13.68 -5.87
CA GLY A 173 -8.09 13.35 -7.27
C GLY A 173 -9.34 13.81 -7.97
N ILE A 174 -9.22 14.05 -9.27
CA ILE A 174 -10.34 14.35 -10.16
C ILE A 174 -10.22 13.53 -11.43
N GLY A 175 -11.35 12.99 -11.89
CA GLY A 175 -11.47 12.26 -13.15
C GLY A 175 -12.65 12.79 -13.95
N ALA A 176 -12.45 12.93 -15.26
CA ALA A 176 -13.43 13.45 -16.20
C ALA A 176 -13.51 12.60 -17.48
N THR A 177 -14.69 12.56 -18.10
CA THR A 177 -14.89 12.02 -19.45
C THR A 177 -15.20 13.19 -20.40
N PRO A 178 -14.17 13.89 -20.93
CA PRO A 178 -14.36 15.09 -21.77
C PRO A 178 -15.01 14.78 -23.12
N PHE A 179 -14.72 13.60 -23.69
CA PHE A 179 -15.31 13.13 -24.93
C PHE A 179 -15.87 11.74 -24.71
N LYS A 180 -16.83 11.33 -25.54
CA LYS A 180 -17.41 9.99 -25.47
C LYS A 180 -16.28 8.95 -25.48
N ASN A 181 -16.34 8.01 -24.53
CA ASN A 181 -15.39 6.91 -24.38
C ASN A 181 -13.96 7.28 -23.92
N PHE A 182 -13.60 8.56 -23.85
CA PHE A 182 -12.26 8.98 -23.43
C PHE A 182 -12.32 9.64 -22.07
N SER A 183 -11.57 9.09 -21.11
CA SER A 183 -11.50 9.57 -19.74
C SER A 183 -10.07 10.00 -19.40
N ILE A 184 -9.95 11.08 -18.65
CA ILE A 184 -8.69 11.63 -18.13
C ILE A 184 -8.83 11.86 -16.63
N GLY A 185 -7.72 11.85 -15.90
CA GLY A 185 -7.73 12.21 -14.50
C GLY A 185 -6.36 12.53 -13.96
N ALA A 186 -6.34 13.15 -12.78
CA ALA A 186 -5.13 13.45 -12.04
C ALA A 186 -5.36 13.32 -10.54
N ASN A 187 -4.32 12.86 -9.83
CA ASN A 187 -4.22 12.88 -8.38
C ASN A 187 -3.12 13.85 -7.95
N ALA A 188 -3.43 14.68 -6.96
CA ALA A 188 -2.45 15.45 -6.21
C ALA A 188 -2.30 14.81 -4.83
N SER A 189 -1.07 14.48 -4.48
CA SER A 189 -0.71 13.69 -3.31
C SER A 189 0.27 14.44 -2.42
N PHE A 190 0.07 14.34 -1.11
CA PHE A 190 1.05 14.70 -0.10
C PHE A 190 1.59 13.42 0.54
N LEU A 191 2.86 13.14 0.25
CA LEU A 191 3.60 12.04 0.86
C LEU A 191 4.18 12.50 2.19
N PHE A 192 3.99 11.71 3.24
CA PHE A 192 4.57 11.99 4.56
C PHE A 192 4.82 10.70 5.32
N GLY A 193 5.93 10.65 6.05
CA GLY A 193 6.31 9.44 6.77
C GLY A 193 7.54 9.59 7.62
N ARG A 194 7.78 8.56 8.43
CA ARG A 194 8.93 8.46 9.31
C ARG A 194 9.43 7.03 9.33
N PHE A 195 10.74 6.85 9.17
CA PHE A 195 11.44 5.58 9.29
C PHE A 195 12.38 5.64 10.49
N THR A 196 12.33 4.63 11.33
CA THR A 196 13.19 4.49 12.50
C THR A 196 13.99 3.21 12.37
N HIS A 197 15.30 3.30 12.49
CA HIS A 197 16.21 2.16 12.50
C HIS A 197 16.99 2.18 13.80
N SER A 198 16.99 1.06 14.51
CA SER A 198 17.71 0.85 15.75
C SER A 198 18.67 -0.33 15.58
N ARG A 199 19.94 -0.11 15.94
CA ARG A 199 20.97 -1.14 16.02
C ARG A 199 21.51 -1.15 17.44
N GLN A 200 21.45 -2.31 18.08
CA GLN A 200 21.91 -2.50 19.45
C GLN A 200 22.96 -3.61 19.51
N VAL A 201 23.97 -3.41 20.34
CA VAL A 201 24.89 -4.48 20.77
C VAL A 201 24.76 -4.61 22.27
N ILE A 202 24.45 -5.81 22.74
CA ILE A 202 24.21 -6.12 24.15
C ILE A 202 25.25 -7.16 24.58
N PHE A 203 26.21 -6.79 25.41
CA PHE A 203 27.21 -7.72 25.95
C PHE A 203 26.63 -8.51 27.13
N SER A 204 27.00 -9.79 27.24
CA SER A 204 26.60 -10.69 28.32
C SER A 204 27.63 -10.72 29.45
N THR A 205 27.93 -9.56 30.04
CA THR A 205 28.85 -9.41 31.19
C THR A 205 28.21 -8.57 32.29
N GLU A 206 28.88 -8.42 33.44
CA GLU A 206 28.46 -7.47 34.46
C GLU A 206 28.75 -6.03 34.01
N ALA A 207 27.76 -5.13 34.15
CA ALA A 207 27.81 -3.70 33.85
C ALA A 207 28.43 -3.27 32.49
N PRO A 208 28.05 -3.89 31.35
CA PRO A 208 28.63 -3.53 30.06
C PRO A 208 28.13 -2.18 29.55
N TYR A 209 29.00 -1.49 28.80
CA TYR A 209 28.60 -0.37 27.95
C TYR A 209 28.03 -0.93 26.64
N ASN A 210 26.71 -0.86 26.50
CA ASN A 210 25.99 -1.37 25.34
C ASN A 210 25.72 -0.22 24.35
N PRO A 211 26.34 -0.21 23.16
CA PRO A 211 26.08 0.82 22.18
C PRO A 211 24.71 0.62 21.52
N VAL A 212 23.97 1.71 21.43
CA VAL A 212 22.67 1.80 20.78
C VAL A 212 22.71 2.92 19.75
N HIS A 213 22.56 2.58 18.48
CA HIS A 213 22.46 3.54 17.38
C HIS A 213 21.01 3.64 16.91
N LEU A 214 20.43 4.82 17.02
CA LEU A 214 19.11 5.15 16.54
C LEU A 214 19.23 6.09 15.35
N SER A 215 18.53 5.81 14.27
CA SER A 215 18.45 6.66 13.08
C SER A 215 16.99 6.91 12.75
N THR A 216 16.60 8.18 12.69
CA THR A 216 15.23 8.60 12.37
C THR A 216 15.25 9.45 11.10
N LEU A 217 14.54 8.99 10.08
CA LEU A 217 14.37 9.67 8.80
C LEU A 217 12.92 10.16 8.67
N TYR A 218 12.72 11.46 8.49
CA TYR A 218 11.45 12.05 8.11
C TYR A 218 11.45 12.38 6.62
N LEU A 219 10.38 12.00 5.92
CA LEU A 219 10.21 12.29 4.49
C LEU A 219 8.89 13.00 4.25
N LYS A 220 8.93 14.03 3.39
CA LYS A 220 7.75 14.75 2.90
C LYS A 220 7.89 15.11 1.44
N ALA A 221 6.82 15.01 0.65
CA ALA A 221 6.84 15.44 -0.74
C ALA A 221 5.45 15.70 -1.32
N ALA A 222 5.37 16.60 -2.30
CA ALA A 222 4.21 16.68 -3.20
C ALA A 222 4.43 15.75 -4.39
N LYS A 223 3.40 14.98 -4.76
CA LYS A 223 3.41 14.03 -5.86
C LYS A 223 2.17 14.23 -6.74
N PHE A 224 2.33 14.02 -8.03
CA PHE A 224 1.22 14.05 -8.99
C PHE A 224 1.17 12.72 -9.75
N ASP A 225 -0.03 12.22 -9.99
CA ASP A 225 -0.26 11.08 -10.86
C ASP A 225 -1.28 11.45 -11.92
N PHE A 226 -1.05 11.01 -13.15
CA PHE A 226 -1.93 11.25 -14.27
C PHE A 226 -2.44 9.94 -14.82
N GLY A 227 -3.69 9.93 -15.26
CA GLY A 227 -4.35 8.75 -15.79
C GLY A 227 -5.16 9.07 -17.03
N VAL A 228 -5.18 8.15 -17.97
CA VAL A 228 -6.06 8.17 -19.14
C VAL A 228 -6.67 6.79 -19.35
N GLN A 229 -7.90 6.75 -19.85
CA GLN A 229 -8.59 5.53 -20.24
C GLN A 229 -9.40 5.74 -21.52
N TYR A 230 -9.43 4.73 -22.36
CA TYR A 230 -10.31 4.65 -23.52
C TYR A 230 -11.22 3.44 -23.40
N HIS A 231 -12.54 3.67 -23.36
CA HIS A 231 -13.59 2.68 -23.23
C HIS A 231 -14.16 2.34 -24.62
N LEU A 232 -13.81 1.18 -25.16
CA LEU A 232 -14.29 0.71 -26.44
C LEU A 232 -15.51 -0.21 -26.26
N PRO A 233 -16.74 0.26 -26.53
CA PRO A 233 -17.91 -0.62 -26.54
C PRO A 233 -17.81 -1.57 -27.73
N LEU A 234 -17.84 -2.88 -27.46
CA LEU A 234 -17.86 -3.92 -28.51
C LEU A 234 -19.31 -4.32 -28.86
N LYS A 235 -20.14 -4.48 -27.83
CA LYS A 235 -21.57 -4.78 -27.91
C LYS A 235 -22.30 -4.07 -26.77
N ALA A 236 -23.62 -4.17 -26.71
CA ALA A 236 -24.42 -3.60 -25.62
C ALA A 236 -24.01 -4.11 -24.23
N ASP A 237 -23.52 -5.35 -24.12
CA ASP A 237 -23.11 -6.00 -22.87
C ASP A 237 -21.59 -6.16 -22.73
N ARG A 238 -20.79 -5.71 -23.70
CA ARG A 238 -19.34 -5.98 -23.74
C ARG A 238 -18.52 -4.75 -24.06
N SER A 239 -17.41 -4.59 -23.35
CA SER A 239 -16.46 -3.51 -23.62
C SER A 239 -15.01 -3.93 -23.39
N LEU A 240 -14.11 -3.17 -24.02
CA LEU A 240 -12.68 -3.19 -23.74
C LEU A 240 -12.28 -1.85 -23.15
N VAL A 241 -11.37 -1.84 -22.20
CA VAL A 241 -10.75 -0.63 -21.67
C VAL A 241 -9.26 -0.72 -21.87
N ILE A 242 -8.68 0.34 -22.42
CA ILE A 242 -7.24 0.55 -22.48
C ILE A 242 -6.91 1.72 -21.56
N GLY A 243 -6.00 1.52 -20.61
CA GLY A 243 -5.60 2.54 -19.65
C GLY A 243 -4.10 2.78 -19.68
N ALA A 244 -3.70 4.00 -19.38
CA ALA A 244 -2.32 4.34 -19.10
C ALA A 244 -2.24 5.29 -17.89
N VAL A 245 -1.17 5.17 -17.12
CA VAL A 245 -0.90 6.03 -15.96
C VAL A 245 0.56 6.48 -15.97
N TYR A 246 0.81 7.68 -15.47
CA TYR A 246 2.14 8.25 -15.36
C TYR A 246 2.31 9.04 -14.06
N SER A 247 3.38 8.72 -13.34
CA SER A 247 3.82 9.44 -12.15
C SER A 247 5.21 10.02 -12.42
N PRO A 248 5.39 11.36 -12.44
CA PRO A 248 6.70 11.98 -12.60
C PRO A 248 7.63 11.70 -11.41
N ARG A 249 8.94 11.83 -11.64
CA ARG A 249 9.96 11.78 -10.57
C ARG A 249 9.72 12.87 -9.54
N VAL A 250 9.81 12.52 -8.27
CA VAL A 250 9.57 13.42 -7.14
C VAL A 250 10.83 13.52 -6.29
N LYS A 251 11.22 14.76 -5.94
CA LYS A 251 12.24 15.02 -4.93
C LYS A 251 11.58 15.18 -3.57
N MET A 252 12.08 14.48 -2.56
CA MET A 252 11.51 14.54 -1.22
C MET A 252 12.34 15.49 -0.35
N HIS A 253 11.65 16.24 0.51
CA HIS A 253 12.26 16.85 1.68
C HIS A 253 12.60 15.75 2.67
N SER A 254 13.80 15.78 3.22
CA SER A 254 14.38 14.72 4.04
C SER A 254 15.08 15.33 5.24
N GLU A 255 14.80 14.76 6.42
CA GLU A 255 15.46 15.10 7.68
C GLU A 255 15.94 13.80 8.33
N LEU A 256 17.26 13.65 8.50
CA LEU A 256 17.88 12.47 9.10
C LEU A 256 18.62 12.87 10.36
N THR A 257 18.16 12.34 11.49
CA THR A 257 18.82 12.47 12.78
C THR A 257 19.34 11.11 13.21
N GLN A 258 20.58 11.06 13.69
CA GLN A 258 21.11 9.87 14.35
C GLN A 258 21.51 10.18 15.78
N ILE A 259 21.23 9.24 16.66
CA ILE A 259 21.56 9.29 18.07
C ILE A 259 22.42 8.07 18.37
N LYS A 260 23.57 8.29 19.01
CA LYS A 260 24.43 7.24 19.52
C LYS A 260 24.37 7.29 21.04
N ASN A 261 23.87 6.23 21.64
CA ASN A 261 23.80 6.10 23.08
C ASN A 261 24.77 5.00 23.55
N GLN A 262 25.37 5.21 24.71
CA GLN A 262 25.91 4.12 25.52
C GLN A 262 24.95 3.83 26.67
N VAL A 263 24.59 2.57 26.84
CA VAL A 263 23.66 2.12 27.88
C VAL A 263 24.37 1.20 28.85
N GLN A 264 24.31 1.50 30.15
CA GLN A 264 24.83 0.67 31.23
C GLN A 264 23.72 0.43 32.25
N ASN A 265 23.48 -0.82 32.65
CA ASN A 265 22.42 -1.21 33.59
C ASN A 265 21.01 -0.65 33.25
N GLY A 266 20.71 -0.51 31.96
CA GLY A 266 19.41 0.02 31.47
C GLY A 266 19.31 1.55 31.47
N VAL A 267 20.36 2.26 31.87
CA VAL A 267 20.43 3.73 31.88
C VAL A 267 21.34 4.21 30.77
N VAL A 268 20.93 5.27 30.06
CA VAL A 268 21.78 5.95 29.08
C VAL A 268 22.84 6.76 29.85
N VAL A 269 24.10 6.38 29.71
CA VAL A 269 25.24 7.03 30.40
C VAL A 269 25.97 8.03 29.51
N GLU A 270 25.85 7.88 28.20
CA GLU A 270 26.35 8.83 27.20
C GLU A 270 25.35 8.91 26.04
N SER A 271 25.12 10.11 25.51
CA SER A 271 24.27 10.33 24.34
C SER A 271 24.85 11.42 23.46
N GLU A 272 25.04 11.10 22.18
CA GLU A 272 25.44 12.03 21.13
C GLU A 272 24.34 12.09 20.08
N THR A 273 23.76 13.27 19.86
CA THR A 273 22.77 13.50 18.79
C THR A 273 23.40 14.31 17.67
N GLN A 274 23.27 13.82 16.44
CA GLN A 274 23.78 14.47 15.24
C GLN A 274 22.70 14.52 14.16
N GLU A 275 22.47 15.70 13.59
CA GLU A 275 21.68 15.87 12.38
C GLU A 275 22.58 15.72 11.15
N TYR A 276 22.21 14.81 10.24
CA TYR A 276 23.03 14.47 9.07
C TYR A 276 22.59 15.17 7.80
N ILE A 277 21.28 15.24 7.57
CA ILE A 277 20.71 15.89 6.40
C ILE A 277 19.45 16.66 6.79
N LYS A 278 19.29 17.83 6.18
CA LYS A 278 18.04 18.58 6.16
C LYS A 278 17.94 19.30 4.84
N GLY A 279 16.95 18.93 4.04
CA GLY A 279 16.71 19.57 2.75
C GLY A 279 16.08 18.63 1.73
N THR A 280 16.05 19.10 0.48
CA THR A 280 15.42 18.39 -0.63
C THR A 280 16.47 17.67 -1.50
N ASP A 281 16.06 16.61 -2.22
CA ASP A 281 16.87 15.86 -3.22
C ASP A 281 17.87 14.85 -2.64
N TYR A 282 17.83 14.58 -1.33
CA TYR A 282 18.57 13.47 -0.70
C TYR A 282 17.90 12.11 -0.92
N TYR A 283 16.57 12.12 -1.02
CA TYR A 283 15.74 10.96 -1.33
C TYR A 283 14.79 11.30 -2.47
N THR A 284 14.73 10.45 -3.49
CA THR A 284 13.90 10.69 -4.68
C THR A 284 13.10 9.47 -5.10
N LEU A 285 11.88 9.71 -5.59
CA LEU A 285 10.98 8.69 -6.13
C LEU A 285 11.05 8.72 -7.65
N PRO A 286 11.02 7.56 -8.34
CA PRO A 286 11.25 7.48 -9.76
C PRO A 286 10.04 7.89 -10.59
N HIS A 287 10.30 8.13 -11.88
CA HIS A 287 9.25 8.06 -12.88
C HIS A 287 8.62 6.66 -12.89
N THR A 288 7.29 6.60 -12.91
CA THR A 288 6.52 5.36 -13.05
C THR A 288 5.55 5.47 -14.21
N LEU A 289 5.50 4.45 -15.06
CA LEU A 289 4.59 4.32 -16.19
C LEU A 289 3.81 3.01 -16.02
N GLY A 290 2.50 3.03 -16.26
CA GLY A 290 1.68 1.84 -16.30
C GLY A 290 0.81 1.80 -17.55
N ILE A 291 0.62 0.59 -18.10
CA ILE A 291 -0.32 0.32 -19.18
C ILE A 291 -1.19 -0.86 -18.75
N GLY A 292 -2.48 -0.77 -19.03
CA GLY A 292 -3.46 -1.75 -18.59
C GLY A 292 -4.57 -1.98 -19.60
N PHE A 293 -5.07 -3.20 -19.62
CA PHE A 293 -6.17 -3.64 -20.48
C PHE A 293 -7.20 -4.37 -19.64
N SER A 294 -8.48 -4.14 -19.91
CA SER A 294 -9.54 -4.99 -19.38
C SER A 294 -10.61 -5.30 -20.41
N TYR A 295 -11.16 -6.50 -20.33
CA TYR A 295 -12.35 -6.93 -21.04
C TYR A 295 -13.47 -7.15 -20.05
N GLU A 296 -14.62 -6.56 -20.32
CA GLU A 296 -15.79 -6.67 -19.47
C GLU A 296 -16.97 -7.22 -20.28
N LYS A 297 -17.62 -8.25 -19.75
CA LYS A 297 -19.01 -8.58 -20.01
C LYS A 297 -19.82 -8.15 -18.79
N LYS A 298 -20.66 -7.14 -18.97
CA LYS A 298 -21.37 -6.45 -17.90
C LYS A 298 -22.07 -7.44 -16.97
N ASP A 299 -21.88 -7.23 -15.67
CA ASP A 299 -22.47 -8.01 -14.57
C ASP A 299 -22.22 -9.53 -14.64
N LYS A 300 -21.17 -9.98 -15.36
CA LYS A 300 -20.83 -11.40 -15.50
C LYS A 300 -19.35 -11.71 -15.42
N LEU A 301 -18.52 -10.99 -16.17
CA LEU A 301 -17.10 -11.30 -16.32
C LEU A 301 -16.30 -10.03 -16.51
N LEU A 302 -15.21 -9.90 -15.77
CA LEU A 302 -14.17 -8.91 -15.97
C LEU A 302 -12.84 -9.66 -16.01
N LEU A 303 -12.01 -9.40 -17.01
CA LEU A 303 -10.64 -9.91 -17.10
C LEU A 303 -9.72 -8.73 -17.36
N GLY A 304 -8.53 -8.73 -16.79
CA GLY A 304 -7.58 -7.65 -17.02
C GLY A 304 -6.13 -8.06 -16.88
N ALA A 305 -5.29 -7.20 -17.45
CA ALA A 305 -3.85 -7.33 -17.47
C ALA A 305 -3.21 -5.94 -17.35
N ASP A 306 -2.29 -5.78 -16.41
CA ASP A 306 -1.55 -4.53 -16.20
C ASP A 306 -0.05 -4.79 -16.17
N VAL A 307 0.71 -3.84 -16.69
CA VAL A 307 2.17 -3.78 -16.59
C VAL A 307 2.56 -2.41 -16.06
N GLN A 308 3.40 -2.39 -15.03
CA GLN A 308 3.94 -1.16 -14.44
C GLN A 308 5.46 -1.21 -14.45
N TYR A 309 6.07 -0.10 -14.87
CA TYR A 309 7.51 0.11 -14.91
C TYR A 309 7.89 1.34 -14.08
N SER A 310 8.83 1.17 -13.14
CA SER A 310 9.37 2.26 -12.32
C SER A 310 10.88 2.34 -12.47
N LYS A 311 11.38 3.51 -12.87
CA LYS A 311 12.80 3.76 -13.17
C LYS A 311 13.63 4.09 -11.92
N TRP A 312 13.80 3.10 -11.04
CA TRP A 312 14.55 3.29 -9.78
C TRP A 312 16.06 3.41 -9.97
N LYS A 313 16.61 2.92 -11.09
CA LYS A 313 18.05 3.00 -11.34
C LYS A 313 18.49 4.46 -11.46
N GLY A 314 19.38 4.88 -10.57
CA GLY A 314 19.91 6.25 -10.52
C GLY A 314 19.15 7.20 -9.59
N GLU A 315 18.14 6.71 -8.87
CA GLU A 315 17.51 7.51 -7.81
C GLU A 315 18.46 7.74 -6.64
N LYS A 316 18.34 8.91 -6.01
CA LYS A 316 19.24 9.35 -4.94
C LYS A 316 18.70 8.90 -3.60
N PHE A 317 19.54 8.22 -2.83
CA PHE A 317 19.29 7.84 -1.44
C PHE A 317 20.57 8.08 -0.65
N TYR A 318 20.52 8.99 0.32
CA TYR A 318 21.68 9.36 1.13
C TYR A 318 22.31 8.13 1.81
N LYS A 319 23.61 7.92 1.60
CA LYS A 319 24.42 6.83 2.17
C LYS A 319 23.71 5.47 2.16
N SER A 320 23.17 5.08 1.01
CA SER A 320 22.42 3.82 0.89
C SER A 320 23.33 2.59 0.97
N ASP A 321 22.97 1.64 1.84
CA ASP A 321 23.60 0.32 1.95
C ASP A 321 23.21 -0.65 0.81
N CYS A 322 22.41 -0.20 -0.16
CA CYS A 322 21.88 -1.01 -1.26
C CYS A 322 22.04 -0.31 -2.61
N LYS A 323 21.87 -1.06 -3.70
CA LYS A 323 21.84 -0.51 -5.06
C LYS A 323 20.41 -0.55 -5.60
N PHE A 324 20.03 0.44 -6.40
CA PHE A 324 18.71 0.48 -7.04
C PHE A 324 18.74 -0.15 -8.43
N GLN A 325 17.64 -0.81 -8.80
CA GLN A 325 17.41 -1.35 -10.13
C GLN A 325 15.97 -1.09 -10.55
N ASP A 326 15.73 -0.94 -11.86
CA ASP A 326 14.39 -0.68 -12.37
C ASP A 326 13.43 -1.82 -12.03
N ARG A 327 12.18 -1.47 -11.69
CA ARG A 327 11.13 -2.42 -11.27
C ARG A 327 10.11 -2.58 -12.39
N ILE A 328 9.78 -3.83 -12.69
CA ILE A 328 8.64 -4.22 -13.51
C ILE A 328 7.71 -5.06 -12.64
N ARG A 329 6.42 -4.71 -12.66
CA ARG A 329 5.34 -5.49 -12.06
C ARG A 329 4.32 -5.84 -13.13
N VAL A 330 3.92 -7.10 -13.18
CA VAL A 330 2.89 -7.62 -14.08
C VAL A 330 1.76 -8.20 -13.23
N SER A 331 0.52 -7.90 -13.61
CA SER A 331 -0.69 -8.36 -12.94
C SER A 331 -1.67 -8.92 -13.96
N LEU A 332 -2.28 -10.05 -13.63
CA LEU A 332 -3.32 -10.70 -14.41
C LEU A 332 -4.43 -11.15 -13.47
N GLY A 333 -5.68 -10.93 -13.83
CA GLY A 333 -6.78 -11.35 -12.98
C GLY A 333 -8.15 -11.05 -13.54
N GLY A 334 -9.17 -11.30 -12.73
CA GLY A 334 -10.55 -11.10 -13.13
C GLY A 334 -11.57 -11.27 -12.03
N GLU A 335 -12.81 -10.97 -12.39
CA GLU A 335 -14.00 -11.09 -11.56
C GLU A 335 -15.07 -11.87 -12.34
N ILE A 336 -15.74 -12.80 -11.65
CA ILE A 336 -16.88 -13.55 -12.16
C ILE A 336 -18.07 -13.31 -11.24
N ILE A 337 -19.22 -13.02 -11.84
CA ILE A 337 -20.51 -12.91 -11.17
C ILE A 337 -21.43 -13.95 -11.81
N PRO A 338 -21.80 -15.03 -11.10
CA PRO A 338 -22.60 -16.10 -11.67
C PRO A 338 -23.93 -15.61 -12.26
N ASP A 339 -24.74 -14.94 -11.44
CA ASP A 339 -25.99 -14.30 -11.85
C ASP A 339 -26.42 -13.23 -10.85
N ILE A 340 -26.31 -11.97 -11.26
CA ILE A 340 -26.71 -10.82 -10.45
C ILE A 340 -28.23 -10.77 -10.18
N ASN A 341 -29.06 -11.41 -11.02
CA ASN A 341 -30.52 -11.37 -10.96
C ASN A 341 -31.14 -12.58 -10.25
N ALA A 342 -30.36 -13.63 -9.99
CA ALA A 342 -30.87 -14.85 -9.37
C ALA A 342 -31.39 -14.62 -7.93
N VAL A 343 -32.27 -15.53 -7.50
CA VAL A 343 -32.74 -15.59 -6.11
C VAL A 343 -31.62 -16.15 -5.23
N GLY A 344 -31.45 -15.57 -4.04
CA GLY A 344 -30.37 -15.94 -3.11
C GLY A 344 -29.16 -15.01 -3.14
N MET A 345 -28.20 -15.28 -2.25
CA MET A 345 -26.99 -14.48 -2.03
C MET A 345 -25.82 -14.97 -2.91
N TRP A 346 -25.56 -16.27 -2.92
CA TRP A 346 -24.38 -16.87 -3.57
C TRP A 346 -24.24 -16.56 -5.07
N PRO A 347 -25.31 -16.56 -5.89
CA PRO A 347 -25.19 -16.20 -7.31
C PRO A 347 -24.74 -14.75 -7.55
N LYS A 348 -24.91 -13.87 -6.56
CA LYS A 348 -24.57 -12.44 -6.62
C LYS A 348 -23.19 -12.12 -6.04
N VAL A 349 -22.52 -13.11 -5.46
CA VAL A 349 -21.16 -12.93 -4.93
C VAL A 349 -20.21 -12.69 -6.10
N ARG A 350 -19.36 -11.68 -5.94
CA ARG A 350 -18.28 -11.37 -6.89
C ARG A 350 -17.09 -12.24 -6.55
N TYR A 351 -16.77 -13.22 -7.37
CA TYR A 351 -15.60 -14.07 -7.19
C TYR A 351 -14.44 -13.48 -7.98
N ARG A 352 -13.33 -13.21 -7.30
CA ARG A 352 -12.14 -12.57 -7.86
C ARG A 352 -10.95 -13.49 -7.73
N PHE A 353 -10.09 -13.44 -8.74
CA PHE A 353 -8.85 -14.19 -8.76
C PHE A 353 -7.79 -13.39 -9.52
N GLY A 354 -6.54 -13.57 -9.15
CA GLY A 354 -5.44 -12.99 -9.89
C GLY A 354 -4.09 -13.54 -9.48
N VAL A 355 -3.11 -13.25 -10.32
CA VAL A 355 -1.70 -13.53 -10.11
C VAL A 355 -0.90 -12.27 -10.43
N HIS A 356 0.22 -12.12 -9.74
CA HIS A 356 1.12 -11.03 -9.99
C HIS A 356 2.57 -11.49 -9.86
N GLY A 357 3.47 -10.75 -10.50
CA GLY A 357 4.89 -11.01 -10.45
C GLY A 357 5.68 -9.72 -10.62
N GLU A 358 6.73 -9.57 -9.83
CA GLU A 358 7.62 -8.42 -9.91
C GLU A 358 9.06 -8.75 -9.56
N ASN A 359 9.96 -7.91 -10.04
CA ASN A 359 11.31 -7.84 -9.50
C ASN A 359 11.42 -6.75 -8.45
N SER A 360 12.27 -6.99 -7.46
CA SER A 360 12.68 -5.98 -6.48
C SER A 360 13.23 -4.72 -7.15
N TYR A 361 12.92 -3.56 -6.59
CA TYR A 361 13.55 -2.28 -6.97
C TYR A 361 14.96 -2.10 -6.37
N LEU A 362 15.39 -3.09 -5.56
CA LEU A 362 16.62 -3.08 -4.78
C LEU A 362 17.51 -4.27 -5.16
N LYS A 363 18.81 -4.05 -5.10
CA LYS A 363 19.84 -5.08 -4.96
C LYS A 363 20.46 -4.92 -3.59
N VAL A 364 20.30 -5.93 -2.75
CA VAL A 364 20.78 -5.92 -1.36
C VAL A 364 22.14 -6.61 -1.26
N PRO A 365 23.00 -6.23 -0.31
CA PRO A 365 24.30 -6.86 -0.10
C PRO A 365 24.13 -8.31 0.38
N THR A 366 24.94 -9.22 -0.17
CA THR A 366 25.01 -10.63 0.24
C THR A 366 26.32 -10.95 0.96
N LYS A 367 26.43 -12.14 1.57
CA LYS A 367 27.61 -12.59 2.35
C LYS A 367 28.94 -12.64 1.58
N GLY A 368 28.95 -12.41 0.26
CA GLY A 368 30.16 -12.29 -0.57
C GLY A 368 30.47 -10.87 -1.06
N GLY A 369 29.84 -9.83 -0.52
CA GLY A 369 30.03 -8.44 -0.95
C GLY A 369 29.38 -8.10 -2.31
N VAL A 370 28.62 -9.03 -2.88
CA VAL A 370 27.87 -8.85 -4.13
C VAL A 370 26.49 -8.28 -3.82
N TYR A 371 25.98 -7.43 -4.72
CA TYR A 371 24.62 -6.89 -4.61
C TYR A 371 23.67 -7.68 -5.51
N GLN A 372 22.65 -8.30 -4.91
CA GLN A 372 21.69 -9.14 -5.63
C GLN A 372 20.25 -8.72 -5.36
N GLY A 373 19.43 -8.75 -6.41
CA GLY A 373 17.98 -8.54 -6.31
C GLY A 373 17.24 -9.87 -6.15
N TYR A 374 15.96 -9.77 -5.87
CA TYR A 374 15.02 -10.89 -5.73
C TYR A 374 13.74 -10.64 -6.55
N HIS A 375 12.92 -11.68 -6.67
CA HIS A 375 11.60 -11.62 -7.31
C HIS A 375 10.50 -11.91 -6.29
N ILE A 376 9.31 -11.38 -6.53
CA ILE A 376 8.10 -11.70 -5.78
C ILE A 376 7.08 -12.19 -6.79
N VAL A 377 6.45 -13.32 -6.48
CA VAL A 377 5.31 -13.84 -7.24
C VAL A 377 4.19 -14.14 -6.27
N GLY A 378 2.97 -13.82 -6.65
CA GLY A 378 1.82 -13.98 -5.77
C GLY A 378 0.57 -14.40 -6.51
N ALA A 379 -0.33 -15.03 -5.76
CA ALA A 379 -1.66 -15.41 -6.21
C ALA A 379 -2.68 -14.98 -5.17
N VAL A 380 -3.84 -14.53 -5.64
CA VAL A 380 -4.89 -13.99 -4.79
C VAL A 380 -6.24 -14.51 -5.24
N PHE A 381 -7.08 -14.81 -4.26
CA PHE A 381 -8.49 -15.10 -4.43
C PHE A 381 -9.28 -14.20 -3.50
N GLY A 382 -10.39 -13.65 -3.98
CA GLY A 382 -11.25 -12.82 -3.17
C GLY A 382 -12.73 -13.00 -3.48
N ILE A 383 -13.55 -12.63 -2.51
CA ILE A 383 -15.00 -12.60 -2.64
C ILE A 383 -15.52 -11.23 -2.23
N GLY A 384 -16.47 -10.72 -3.00
CA GLY A 384 -17.27 -9.53 -2.67
C GLY A 384 -18.71 -9.94 -2.43
N ILE A 385 -19.13 -9.96 -1.18
CA ILE A 385 -20.49 -10.33 -0.76
C ILE A 385 -21.34 -9.07 -0.78
N PRO A 386 -22.39 -9.00 -1.62
CA PRO A 386 -23.28 -7.84 -1.66
C PRO A 386 -24.11 -7.74 -0.38
N LEU A 387 -24.25 -6.54 0.15
CA LEU A 387 -25.21 -6.23 1.20
C LEU A 387 -26.63 -6.05 0.63
N ASN A 388 -27.62 -5.86 1.51
CA ASN A 388 -29.03 -5.79 1.13
C ASN A 388 -29.37 -4.68 0.12
N ASP A 389 -28.58 -3.60 0.10
CA ASP A 389 -28.71 -2.49 -0.85
C ASP A 389 -28.22 -2.84 -2.27
N ARG A 390 -27.58 -4.01 -2.44
CA ARG A 390 -26.95 -4.54 -3.66
C ARG A 390 -25.85 -3.66 -4.25
N ARG A 391 -25.43 -2.62 -3.54
CA ARG A 391 -24.43 -1.64 -4.00
C ARG A 391 -23.21 -1.62 -3.08
N SER A 392 -23.42 -1.92 -1.80
CA SER A 392 -22.36 -2.07 -0.82
C SER A 392 -21.88 -3.52 -0.75
N PHE A 393 -20.61 -3.70 -0.42
CA PHE A 393 -19.94 -5.00 -0.42
C PHE A 393 -19.10 -5.19 0.84
N VAL A 394 -19.19 -6.39 1.40
CA VAL A 394 -18.16 -6.94 2.30
C VAL A 394 -17.19 -7.74 1.45
N ASN A 395 -15.93 -7.34 1.46
CA ASN A 395 -14.89 -7.95 0.67
C ASN A 395 -13.92 -8.72 1.57
N VAL A 396 -13.54 -9.92 1.14
CA VAL A 396 -12.53 -10.75 1.80
C VAL A 396 -11.57 -11.24 0.72
N SER A 397 -10.27 -11.07 0.90
CA SER A 397 -9.25 -11.65 0.00
C SER A 397 -8.21 -12.46 0.75
N LEU A 398 -7.80 -13.57 0.16
CA LEU A 398 -6.68 -14.37 0.60
C LEU A 398 -5.59 -14.29 -0.47
N GLU A 399 -4.42 -13.82 -0.08
CA GLU A 399 -3.25 -13.67 -0.93
C GLU A 399 -2.10 -14.52 -0.39
N TYR A 400 -1.39 -15.17 -1.31
CA TYR A 400 -0.16 -15.88 -1.03
C TYR A 400 0.97 -15.32 -1.89
N ASP A 401 1.98 -14.76 -1.24
CA ASP A 401 3.18 -14.21 -1.88
C ASP A 401 4.39 -15.07 -1.57
N ARG A 402 5.24 -15.24 -2.57
CA ARG A 402 6.52 -15.91 -2.45
C ARG A 402 7.64 -15.00 -2.93
N LEU A 403 8.53 -14.66 -2.01
CA LEU A 403 9.79 -13.99 -2.32
C LEU A 403 10.81 -15.06 -2.72
N ILE A 404 11.28 -14.97 -3.96
CA ILE A 404 12.26 -15.84 -4.58
C ILE A 404 13.60 -15.09 -4.62
N PRO A 405 14.47 -15.31 -3.63
CA PRO A 405 15.77 -14.67 -3.59
C PRO A 405 16.80 -15.48 -4.38
N LYS A 406 18.02 -14.93 -4.50
CA LYS A 406 19.19 -15.68 -4.97
C LYS A 406 19.78 -16.55 -3.86
N GLU A 407 20.77 -17.35 -4.19
CA GLU A 407 21.40 -18.26 -3.23
C GLU A 407 22.04 -17.51 -2.05
N GLY A 408 21.91 -18.07 -0.84
CA GLY A 408 22.44 -17.49 0.39
C GLY A 408 21.63 -16.31 0.96
N MET A 409 20.50 -15.96 0.35
CA MET A 409 19.57 -14.93 0.81
C MET A 409 18.30 -15.55 1.42
N ILE A 410 17.57 -14.78 2.24
CA ILE A 410 16.38 -15.22 2.98
C ILE A 410 15.19 -15.44 2.05
N LYS A 411 14.60 -16.64 2.10
CA LYS A 411 13.34 -16.96 1.40
C LYS A 411 12.16 -16.56 2.27
N GLU A 412 11.12 -15.99 1.66
CA GLU A 412 9.90 -15.60 2.37
C GLU A 412 8.66 -16.18 1.67
N ASN A 413 7.72 -16.70 2.45
CA ASN A 413 6.39 -17.04 1.98
C ASN A 413 5.41 -16.33 2.90
N ALA A 414 4.54 -15.50 2.36
CA ALA A 414 3.56 -14.73 3.11
C ALA A 414 2.16 -15.17 2.74
N LEU A 415 1.31 -15.37 3.75
CA LEU A 415 -0.12 -15.56 3.59
C LEU A 415 -0.82 -14.37 4.24
N LYS A 416 -1.62 -13.64 3.45
CA LYS A 416 -2.29 -12.42 3.88
C LYS A 416 -3.80 -12.55 3.66
N LEU A 417 -4.56 -12.23 4.70
CA LEU A 417 -6.01 -12.13 4.68
C LEU A 417 -6.40 -10.66 4.80
N THR A 418 -7.11 -10.14 3.80
CA THR A 418 -7.57 -8.76 3.73
C THR A 418 -9.08 -8.71 3.87
N PHE A 419 -9.56 -7.81 4.72
CA PHE A 419 -10.97 -7.49 4.89
C PHE A 419 -11.22 -6.07 4.40
N GLY A 420 -12.32 -5.87 3.68
CA GLY A 420 -12.69 -4.56 3.18
C GLY A 420 -14.18 -4.32 3.21
N LEU A 421 -14.56 -3.08 3.42
CA LEU A 421 -15.94 -2.61 3.39
C LEU A 421 -16.05 -1.50 2.35
N THR A 422 -16.92 -1.73 1.37
CA THR A 422 -17.25 -0.73 0.36
C THR A 422 -18.71 -0.35 0.55
N PHE A 423 -18.97 0.86 1.03
CA PHE A 423 -20.31 1.43 1.12
C PHE A 423 -20.59 2.28 -0.11
N ASN A 424 -21.72 2.04 -0.76
CA ASN A 424 -22.13 2.77 -1.96
C ASN A 424 -23.55 3.29 -1.80
N GLU A 425 -23.64 4.52 -1.27
CA GLU A 425 -24.88 5.08 -0.73
C GLU A 425 -25.42 6.20 -1.59
N SER A 426 -26.73 6.41 -1.55
CA SER A 426 -27.38 7.47 -2.33
C SER A 426 -27.22 8.83 -1.65
N TRP A 427 -26.61 9.80 -2.33
CA TRP A 427 -26.34 11.13 -1.75
C TRP A 427 -27.54 12.08 -1.81
N PHE A 428 -28.51 11.85 -2.71
CA PHE A 428 -29.59 12.80 -3.04
C PHE A 428 -31.03 12.32 -2.77
N LYS A 429 -31.23 11.22 -2.03
CA LYS A 429 -32.60 10.87 -1.61
C LYS A 429 -33.03 11.75 -0.45
N LYS A 430 -33.98 12.67 -0.69
CA LYS A 430 -34.74 13.29 0.40
C LYS A 430 -35.42 12.19 1.20
N LEU A 431 -35.11 12.08 2.49
CA LEU A 431 -35.85 11.25 3.42
C LEU A 431 -37.33 11.65 3.33
N LYS A 432 -38.19 10.74 2.87
CA LYS A 432 -39.63 10.91 3.05
C LYS A 432 -39.91 10.58 4.51
N LEU A 433 -40.19 11.61 5.31
CA LEU A 433 -40.86 11.42 6.60
C LEU A 433 -42.30 11.03 6.26
N ASN A 434 -42.70 9.82 6.65
CA ASN A 434 -44.10 9.43 6.73
C ASN A 434 -44.65 9.82 8.09
#